data_AF-A0A852HC66-F1
#
_entry.id   AF-A0A852HC66-F1
#
_cell.length_a   1.000
_cell.length_b   1.000
_cell.length_c   1.000
_cell.angle_alpha   90.00
_cell.angle_beta   90.00
_cell.angle_gamma   90.00
#
_symmetry.space_group_name_H-M   'P 1'
#
loop_
_entity.id
_entity.type
_entity.pdbx_description
1 polymer ?
#
loop_
_entity_poly.entity_id
_entity_poly.type
_entity_poly.pdbx_seq_one_letter_code
_entity_poly.pdbx_strand_id
1 'polypeptide(L)' 'LRFQWKVLPQGMINSPTICQITVDRALAPIRQESLTATIVQYMDDILIAAPSENQVDQLVSQIT' A
#
# COMPACT_ATOMS: atom_id res chain seq x y z
N LEU A 1 3.19 4.94 -36.31
CA LEU A 1 2.42 4.15 -35.31
C LEU A 1 2.22 4.98 -34.05
N ARG A 2 1.09 4.88 -33.36
CA ARG A 2 0.82 5.54 -32.07
C ARG A 2 0.66 4.47 -30.99
N PHE A 3 1.34 4.63 -29.86
CA PHE A 3 1.26 3.71 -28.73
C PHE A 3 0.60 4.40 -27.53
N GLN A 4 -0.04 3.61 -26.69
CA GLN A 4 -0.70 4.06 -25.47
C GLN A 4 -0.26 3.17 -24.30
N TRP A 5 -0.23 3.75 -23.10
CA TRP A 5 0.09 3.03 -21.88
C TRP A 5 -1.15 2.27 -21.39
N LYS A 6 -0.97 0.98 -21.05
CA LYS A 6 -2.01 0.15 -20.41
C LYS A 6 -2.03 0.28 -18.89
N VAL A 7 -0.94 0.77 -18.32
CA VAL A 7 -0.72 0.96 -16.88
C VAL A 7 -0.25 2.39 -16.64
N LEU A 8 -0.21 2.82 -15.37
CA LEU A 8 0.28 4.15 -15.04
C LEU A 8 1.71 4.32 -15.55
N PRO A 9 1.97 5.33 -16.39
CA PRO A 9 3.31 5.57 -16.89
C PRO A 9 4.20 6.12 -15.77
N GLN A 10 5.44 5.65 -15.74
CA GLN A 10 6.48 6.24 -14.91
C GLN A 10 6.76 7.68 -15.36
N GLY A 11 6.97 8.59 -14.40
CA GLY A 11 7.21 10.01 -14.67
C GLY A 11 5.96 10.86 -14.93
N MET A 12 4.75 10.27 -14.95
CA MET A 12 3.53 11.07 -14.90
C MET A 12 3.31 11.62 -13.49
N ILE A 13 3.14 12.94 -13.39
CA ILE A 13 3.02 13.69 -12.13
C ILE A 13 1.93 13.12 -11.20
N ASN A 14 0.83 12.61 -11.78
CA ASN A 14 -0.29 12.09 -11.01
C ASN A 14 -0.17 10.61 -10.65
N SER A 15 0.79 9.87 -11.22
CA SER A 15 0.96 8.43 -10.94
C SER A 15 1.16 8.15 -9.44
N PRO A 16 2.01 8.89 -8.70
CA PRO A 16 2.21 8.64 -7.27
C PRO A 16 0.91 8.79 -6.46
N THR A 17 0.12 9.84 -6.71
CA THR A 17 -1.15 10.07 -6.01
C THR A 17 -2.18 9.00 -6.33
N ILE A 18 -2.26 8.54 -7.59
CA ILE A 18 -3.20 7.46 -7.98
C ILE A 18 -2.80 6.14 -7.33
N CYS A 19 -1.51 5.80 -7.31
CA CYS A 19 -1.00 4.62 -6.62
C CYS A 19 -1.29 4.68 -5.12
N GLN A 20 -1.01 5.82 -4.48
CA GLN A 20 -1.27 6.04 -3.05
C GLN A 20 -2.74 5.79 -2.71
N ILE A 21 -3.68 6.42 -3.42
CA ILE A 21 -5.12 6.23 -3.19
C ILE A 21 -5.53 4.77 -3.39
N THR A 22 -4.94 4.09 -4.38
CA THR A 22 -5.27 2.69 -4.70
C THR A 22 -4.83 1.76 -3.57
N VAL A 23 -3.61 1.92 -3.08
CA VAL A 23 -3.06 1.10 -1.99
C VAL A 23 -3.72 1.46 -0.66
N ASP A 24 -3.99 2.73 -0.37
CA ASP A 24 -4.73 3.14 0.84
C ASP A 24 -6.12 2.48 0.91
N ARG A 25 -6.82 2.35 -0.23
CA ARG A 25 -8.09 1.62 -0.31
C ARG A 25 -7.93 0.13 -0.05
N ALA A 26 -6.85 -0.48 -0.55
CA ALA A 26 -6.56 -1.89 -0.31
C ALA A 26 -6.19 -2.16 1.17
N LEU A 27 -5.51 -1.24 1.83
CA LEU A 27 -5.10 -1.35 3.24
C LEU A 27 -6.21 -0.99 4.24
N ALA A 28 -7.28 -0.29 3.80
CA ALA A 28 -8.38 0.14 4.67
C ALA A 28 -8.98 -0.97 5.55
N PRO A 29 -9.35 -2.17 5.05
CA PRO A 29 -9.87 -3.24 5.91
C PRO A 29 -8.85 -3.72 6.94
N ILE A 30 -7.58 -3.85 6.55
CA ILE A 30 -6.50 -4.33 7.43
C ILE A 30 -6.26 -3.36 8.58
N ARG A 31 -6.31 -2.05 8.31
CA ARG A 31 -6.23 -1.01 9.34
C ARG A 31 -7.43 -1.02 10.31
N GLN A 32 -8.61 -1.41 9.84
CA GLN A 32 -9.80 -1.53 10.69
C GLN A 32 -9.75 -2.77 11.58
N GLU A 33 -9.21 -3.88 11.08
CA GLU A 33 -9.07 -5.13 11.85
C GLU A 33 -7.91 -5.07 12.85
N SER A 34 -6.84 -4.34 12.53
CA SER A 34 -5.62 -4.29 13.35
C SER A 34 -5.38 -2.91 13.97
N LEU A 35 -6.23 -2.54 14.95
CA LEU A 35 -6.18 -1.24 15.65
C LEU A 35 -4.90 -1.02 16.47
N THR A 36 -4.15 -2.09 16.77
CA THR A 36 -2.89 -2.04 17.53
C THR A 36 -1.67 -1.88 16.64
N ALA A 37 -1.82 -2.05 15.32
CA ALA A 37 -0.74 -1.94 14.36
C ALA A 37 -0.73 -0.55 13.71
N THR A 38 0.46 -0.04 13.43
CA THR A 38 0.68 1.18 12.66
C THR A 38 1.12 0.78 11.26
N ILE A 39 0.30 1.12 10.26
CA ILE A 39 0.58 0.88 8.84
C ILE A 39 0.71 2.24 8.15
N VAL A 40 1.91 2.55 7.66
CA VAL A 40 2.22 3.80 6.95
C VAL A 40 2.62 3.45 5.53
N GLN A 41 1.95 4.04 4.55
CA GLN A 41 2.36 3.97 3.17
C GLN A 41 3.08 5.26 2.79
N TYR A 42 4.21 5.11 2.10
CA TYR A 42 4.91 6.20 1.46
C TYR A 42 5.32 5.78 0.05
N MET A 43 4.66 6.35 -0.96
CA MET A 43 4.88 5.99 -2.36
C MET A 43 4.74 4.47 -2.57
N ASP A 44 5.81 3.81 -3.00
CA ASP A 44 5.88 2.37 -3.28
C ASP A 44 6.28 1.53 -2.05
N ASP A 45 6.55 2.18 -0.91
CA ASP A 45 6.93 1.53 0.35
C ASP A 45 5.76 1.47 1.34
N ILE A 46 5.68 0.36 2.09
CA ILE A 46 4.75 0.19 3.22
C ILE A 46 5.55 -0.19 4.46
N LEU A 47 5.44 0.62 5.51
CA LEU A 47 5.95 0.33 6.84
C LEU A 47 4.84 -0.27 7.70
N ILE A 48 5.11 -1.41 8.31
CA ILE A 48 4.22 -2.09 9.25
C ILE A 48 4.92 -2.21 10.59
N ALA A 49 4.32 -1.68 11.64
CA ALA A 49 4.78 -1.82 13.00
C ALA A 49 3.65 -2.36 13.89
N ALA A 50 3.92 -3.41 14.65
CA ALA A 50 2.98 -4.00 15.58
C ALA A 50 3.68 -4.36 16.91
N PRO A 51 2.92 -4.55 18.01
CA PRO A 51 3.47 -4.90 19.32
C PRO A 51 4.34 -6.16 19.39
N SER A 52 4.20 -7.11 18.45
CA SER A 52 5.00 -8.35 18.42
C SER A 52 5.34 -8.78 16.99
N GLU A 53 6.45 -9.51 16.84
CA GLU A 53 6.93 -10.05 15.57
C GLU A 53 5.87 -10.94 14.89
N ASN A 54 5.24 -11.84 15.64
CA ASN A 54 4.15 -12.69 15.12
C ASN A 54 2.99 -11.88 14.51
N GLN A 55 2.65 -10.71 15.08
CA GLN A 55 1.61 -9.84 14.52
C GLN A 55 2.09 -9.14 13.25
N VAL A 56 3.36 -8.74 13.18
CA VAL A 56 3.95 -8.20 11.95
C VAL A 56 3.89 -9.26 10.84
N ASP A 57 4.30 -10.50 11.11
CA ASP A 57 4.29 -11.58 10.13
C ASP A 57 2.87 -11.87 9.61
N GLN A 58 1.87 -11.89 10.51
CA GLN A 58 0.48 -12.07 10.12
C GLN A 58 -0.02 -10.93 9.22
N LEU A 59 0.32 -9.68 9.54
CA LEU A 59 -0.11 -8.52 8.74
C LEU A 59 0.57 -8.49 7.37
N VAL A 60 1.85 -8.83 7.31
CA VAL A 60 2.59 -8.96 6.04
C VAL A 60 1.93 -10.02 5.15
N SER A 61 1.50 -11.15 5.72
CA SER A 61 0.81 -12.21 4.97
C SER A 61 -0.60 -11.84 4.48
N GLN A 62 -1.23 -10.83 5.08
CA GLN A 62 -2.54 -10.34 4.63
C GLN A 62 -2.42 -9.31 3.49
N ILE A 63 -1.28 -8.62 3.41
CA ILE A 63 -1.00 -7.57 2.43
C ILE A 63 -0.35 -8.14 1.16
N THR A 64 0.44 -9.21 1.28
CA THR A 64 1.22 -9.84 0.20
C THR A 64 0.46 -11.02 -0.41
#